data_AF-S9U5E3-F1
#
_entry.id   AF-S9U5E3-F1
#
_cell.length_a   1.000
_cell.length_b   1.000
_cell.length_c   1.000
_cell.angle_alpha   90.00
_cell.angle_beta   90.00
_cell.angle_gamma   90.00
#
_symmetry.space_group_name_H-M   'P 1'
#
loop_
_entity.id
_entity.type
_entity.pdbx_description
1 polymer ?
#
loop_
_entity_poly.entity_id
_entity_poly.type
_entity_poly.pdbx_seq_one_letter_code
_entity_poly.pdbx_strand_id
1 'polypeptide(L)'
;MDFICDYFKKWMDALNFSKPAILLGHSFGAYICCYYAIRYPEQVKMLALADPWGGNVGNPKAVKRLSLSTKFLLYLFYSQNPLALLRGSGPIGPLLIKKARPDFRKRWEDFLDNTDIMYDYLYHCNALSPPTGETLFKVCSHLDVAAKIPFSEFLPQLSMNIPVGFLFGEISTIDSRSCRELADEMSMMGFSVAVDVVPQAGHQVFTDNVPEFNARMHNLITLLSDNNMYF
;
A
#
# COMPACT_ATOMS: atom_id res chain seq x y z
N MET A 1 -7.73 -3.81 13.42
CA MET A 1 -6.33 -3.55 13.02
C MET A 1 -5.34 -4.04 14.06
N ASP A 2 -5.71 -4.16 15.34
CA ASP A 2 -4.78 -4.58 16.41
C ASP A 2 -4.07 -5.91 16.11
N PHE A 3 -4.81 -6.91 15.65
CA PHE A 3 -4.25 -8.21 15.25
C PHE A 3 -3.01 -8.08 14.35
N ILE A 4 -3.09 -7.34 13.23
CA ILE A 4 -1.95 -7.23 12.31
C ILE A 4 -0.84 -6.33 12.87
N CYS A 5 -1.20 -5.28 13.62
CA CYS A 5 -0.24 -4.41 14.26
C CYS A 5 0.60 -5.15 15.30
N ASP A 6 0.03 -6.10 16.04
CA ASP A 6 0.77 -6.91 17.02
C ASP A 6 1.80 -7.84 16.35
N TYR A 7 1.45 -8.44 15.21
CA TYR A 7 2.41 -9.23 14.43
C TYR A 7 3.50 -8.34 13.84
N PHE A 8 3.13 -7.18 13.32
CA PHE A 8 4.10 -6.23 12.77
C PHE A 8 5.05 -5.70 13.85
N LYS A 9 4.54 -5.44 15.06
CA LYS A 9 5.33 -5.06 16.24
C LYS A 9 6.35 -6.13 16.61
N LYS A 10 5.94 -7.39 16.70
CA LYS A 10 6.86 -8.51 16.99
C LYS A 10 7.97 -8.60 15.95
N TRP A 11 7.66 -8.36 14.68
CA TRP A 11 8.66 -8.33 13.61
C TRP A 11 9.62 -7.15 13.77
N MET A 12 9.10 -5.94 13.97
CA MET A 12 9.90 -4.73 14.20
C MET A 12 10.82 -4.87 15.43
N ASP A 13 10.33 -5.45 16.52
CA ASP A 13 11.12 -5.71 17.73
C ASP A 13 12.24 -6.74 17.46
N ALA A 14 11.95 -7.77 16.67
CA ALA A 14 12.94 -8.79 16.30
C ALA A 14 14.06 -8.23 15.40
N LEU A 15 13.77 -7.20 14.60
CA LEU A 15 14.79 -6.48 13.82
C LEU A 15 15.73 -5.64 14.69
N ASN A 16 15.32 -5.31 15.92
CA ASN A 16 16.14 -4.65 16.95
C ASN A 16 16.84 -3.38 16.45
N PHE A 17 16.09 -2.47 15.82
CA PHE A 17 16.62 -1.19 15.36
C PHE A 17 17.03 -0.31 16.55
N SER A 18 18.23 0.27 16.48
CA SER A 18 18.72 1.22 17.49
C SER A 18 18.13 2.63 17.36
N LYS A 19 17.41 2.90 16.26
CA LYS A 19 16.78 4.17 15.94
C LYS A 19 15.38 3.93 15.36
N PRO A 20 14.45 4.89 15.49
CA PRO A 20 13.15 4.81 14.84
C PRO A 20 13.29 4.65 13.32
N ALA A 21 12.45 3.81 12.72
CA ALA A 21 12.52 3.45 11.30
C ALA A 21 11.70 4.38 10.42
N ILE A 22 12.14 4.56 9.16
CA ILE A 22 11.27 5.12 8.12
C ILE A 22 10.45 3.96 7.56
N LEU A 23 9.12 4.05 7.66
CA LEU A 23 8.23 3.01 7.16
C LEU A 23 7.75 3.39 5.76
N LEU A 24 8.26 2.67 4.75
CA LEU A 24 7.77 2.76 3.39
C LEU A 24 6.69 1.71 3.15
N GLY A 25 5.44 2.16 3.04
CA GLY A 25 4.29 1.30 2.80
C GLY A 25 3.72 1.50 1.41
N HIS A 26 3.52 0.42 0.66
CA HIS A 26 2.85 0.44 -0.65
C HIS A 26 1.40 -0.02 -0.52
N SER A 27 0.46 0.64 -1.21
CA SER A 27 -0.94 0.19 -1.31
C SER A 27 -1.55 -0.09 0.07
N PHE A 28 -2.06 -1.28 0.35
CA PHE A 28 -2.57 -1.67 1.67
C PHE A 28 -1.48 -1.70 2.77
N GLY A 29 -0.22 -1.93 2.40
CA GLY A 29 0.91 -1.83 3.34
C GLY A 29 1.05 -0.42 3.92
N ALA A 30 0.72 0.62 3.16
CA ALA A 30 0.66 2.00 3.66
C ALA A 30 -0.36 2.13 4.79
N TYR A 31 -1.55 1.57 4.60
CA TYR A 31 -2.62 1.55 5.59
C TYR A 31 -2.18 0.88 6.90
N ILE A 32 -1.48 -0.25 6.81
CA ILE A 32 -0.92 -0.95 7.98
C ILE A 32 0.16 -0.10 8.66
N CYS A 33 1.07 0.53 7.90
CA CYS A 33 2.13 1.39 8.45
C CYS A 33 1.55 2.58 9.22
N CYS A 34 0.50 3.22 8.72
CA CYS A 34 -0.17 4.33 9.41
C CYS A 34 -0.72 3.90 10.78
N TYR A 35 -1.45 2.78 10.82
CA TYR A 35 -1.97 2.24 12.07
C TYR A 35 -0.89 1.79 13.06
N TYR A 36 0.25 1.33 12.55
CA TYR A 36 1.41 1.01 13.36
C TYR A 36 2.03 2.26 13.99
N ALA A 37 2.28 3.29 13.18
CA ALA A 37 2.88 4.55 13.63
C ALA A 37 2.02 5.30 14.66
N ILE A 38 0.70 5.17 14.60
CA ILE A 38 -0.20 5.71 15.63
C ILE A 38 -0.05 4.98 16.97
N ARG A 39 0.15 3.66 16.94
CA ARG A 39 0.26 2.83 18.16
C ARG A 39 1.66 2.88 18.78
N TYR A 40 2.70 2.96 17.95
CA TYR A 40 4.10 2.88 18.36
C TYR A 40 4.91 4.05 17.76
N PRO A 41 4.52 5.30 18.06
CA PRO A 41 5.13 6.48 17.45
C PRO A 41 6.64 6.59 17.75
N GLU A 42 7.09 6.07 18.89
CA GLU A 42 8.50 6.05 19.29
C GLU A 42 9.38 5.18 18.39
N GLN A 43 8.79 4.23 17.65
CA GLN A 43 9.53 3.35 16.73
C GLN A 43 9.54 3.87 15.29
N VAL A 44 8.83 4.95 14.99
CA VAL A 44 8.64 5.44 13.62
C VAL A 44 9.21 6.84 13.48
N LYS A 45 10.18 7.00 12.59
CA LYS A 45 10.77 8.30 12.24
C LYS A 45 9.90 9.06 11.25
N MET A 46 9.34 8.36 10.27
CA MET A 46 8.59 8.95 9.15
C MET A 46 7.74 7.87 8.46
N LEU A 47 6.61 8.30 7.90
CA LEU A 47 5.79 7.51 6.98
C LEU A 47 6.07 7.93 5.53
N ALA A 48 6.43 6.96 4.68
CA ALA A 48 6.60 7.13 3.24
C ALA A 48 5.58 6.25 2.51
N LEU A 49 4.49 6.83 2.04
CA LEU A 49 3.31 6.13 1.55
C LEU A 49 3.31 6.11 0.02
N ALA A 50 3.67 4.96 -0.56
CA ALA A 50 3.74 4.76 -2.01
C ALA A 50 2.40 4.25 -2.56
N ASP A 51 1.78 5.04 -3.43
CA ASP A 51 0.46 4.82 -4.02
C ASP A 51 -0.55 4.18 -3.03
N PRO A 52 -0.81 4.85 -1.90
CA PRO A 52 -1.43 4.23 -0.75
C PRO A 52 -2.93 3.99 -0.94
N TRP A 53 -3.36 2.79 -0.55
CA TRP A 53 -4.78 2.48 -0.43
C TRP A 53 -5.28 2.93 0.95
N GLY A 54 -6.41 3.64 1.00
CA GLY A 54 -6.99 4.14 2.25
C GLY A 54 -7.58 5.54 2.19
N GLY A 55 -7.30 6.31 1.13
CA GLY A 55 -7.84 7.68 0.98
C GLY A 55 -9.31 7.72 0.59
N ASN A 56 -9.76 6.77 -0.23
CA ASN A 56 -11.13 6.78 -0.76
C ASN A 56 -12.16 6.44 0.32
N VAL A 57 -13.13 7.34 0.48
CA VAL A 57 -14.32 7.11 1.29
C VAL A 57 -15.30 6.23 0.52
N GLY A 58 -15.75 5.14 1.14
CA GLY A 58 -16.71 4.22 0.52
C GLY A 58 -18.02 4.90 0.15
N ASN A 59 -18.57 4.54 -1.02
CA ASN A 59 -19.85 5.02 -1.48
C ASN A 59 -20.77 3.84 -1.83
N PRO A 60 -21.64 3.40 -0.90
CA PRO A 60 -22.56 2.30 -1.14
C PRO A 60 -23.49 2.49 -2.35
N LYS A 61 -23.76 3.75 -2.75
CA LYS A 61 -24.56 4.06 -3.94
C LYS A 61 -23.75 3.91 -5.24
N ALA A 62 -22.43 4.04 -5.19
CA ALA A 62 -21.55 3.84 -6.34
C ALA A 62 -21.57 2.37 -6.79
N VAL A 63 -21.55 1.41 -5.85
CA VAL A 63 -21.63 -0.03 -6.15
C VAL A 63 -22.86 -0.37 -7.00
N LYS A 64 -24.02 0.25 -6.71
CA LYS A 64 -25.26 0.03 -7.46
C LYS A 64 -25.14 0.45 -8.93
N ARG A 65 -24.33 1.47 -9.22
CA ARG A 65 -24.11 2.04 -10.56
C ARG A 65 -23.05 1.30 -11.38
N LEU A 66 -22.34 0.33 -10.78
CA LEU A 66 -21.35 -0.47 -11.49
C LEU A 66 -22.00 -1.36 -12.56
N SER A 67 -21.24 -1.62 -13.64
CA SER A 67 -21.63 -2.56 -14.69
C SER A 67 -21.80 -3.98 -14.13
N LEU A 68 -22.54 -4.83 -14.84
CA LEU A 68 -22.74 -6.23 -14.43
C LEU A 68 -21.41 -7.01 -14.38
N SER A 69 -20.49 -6.75 -15.30
CA SER A 69 -19.16 -7.37 -15.30
C SER A 69 -18.33 -6.94 -14.09
N THR A 70 -18.32 -5.67 -13.73
CA THR A 70 -17.63 -5.19 -12.53
C THR A 70 -18.26 -5.78 -11.26
N LYS A 71 -19.59 -5.86 -11.20
CA LYS A 71 -20.29 -6.52 -10.08
C LYS A 71 -19.93 -8.00 -9.97
N PHE A 72 -19.79 -8.71 -11.09
CA PHE A 72 -19.35 -10.10 -11.09
C PHE A 72 -17.89 -10.26 -10.64
N LEU A 73 -16.99 -9.38 -11.09
CA LEU A 73 -15.60 -9.37 -10.62
C LEU A 73 -15.50 -9.06 -9.12
N LEU A 74 -16.30 -8.11 -8.62
CA LEU A 74 -16.40 -7.83 -7.19
C LEU A 74 -17.01 -9.01 -6.42
N TYR A 75 -18.02 -9.68 -6.97
CA TYR A 75 -18.55 -10.92 -6.40
C TYR A 75 -17.47 -11.99 -6.29
N LEU A 76 -16.68 -12.22 -7.34
CA LEU A 76 -15.55 -13.15 -7.28
C LEU A 76 -14.50 -12.72 -6.25
N PHE A 77 -14.17 -11.43 -6.20
CA PHE A 77 -13.26 -10.88 -5.21
C PHE A 77 -13.75 -11.12 -3.78
N TYR A 78 -15.01 -10.82 -3.47
CA TYR A 78 -15.62 -10.99 -2.14
C TYR A 78 -16.10 -12.41 -1.84
N SER A 79 -16.18 -13.29 -2.84
CA SER A 79 -16.40 -14.71 -2.63
C SER A 79 -15.29 -15.30 -1.76
N GLN A 80 -15.56 -16.45 -1.14
CA GLN A 80 -14.61 -17.12 -0.28
C GLN A 80 -13.45 -17.62 -1.16
N ASN A 81 -12.40 -16.80 -1.28
CA ASN A 81 -11.08 -17.08 -1.83
C ASN A 81 -10.90 -17.00 -3.38
N PRO A 82 -10.93 -15.80 -4.01
CA PRO A 82 -10.40 -15.57 -5.36
C PRO A 82 -9.00 -16.17 -5.57
N LEU A 83 -8.11 -16.07 -4.57
CA LEU A 83 -6.78 -16.67 -4.63
C LEU A 83 -6.77 -18.15 -4.19
N ALA A 84 -7.90 -18.78 -3.78
CA ALA A 84 -7.92 -20.22 -3.54
C ALA A 84 -7.74 -21.02 -4.82
N LEU A 85 -8.27 -20.54 -5.95
CA LEU A 85 -8.00 -21.18 -7.24
C LEU A 85 -6.50 -21.16 -7.54
N LEU A 86 -5.84 -20.03 -7.26
CA LEU A 86 -4.40 -19.94 -7.38
C LEU A 86 -3.70 -20.88 -6.38
N ARG A 87 -4.07 -20.88 -5.10
CA ARG A 87 -3.53 -21.80 -4.08
C ARG A 87 -3.66 -23.27 -4.48
N GLY A 88 -4.84 -23.67 -4.92
CA GLY A 88 -5.16 -25.05 -5.31
C GLY A 88 -4.50 -25.50 -6.61
N SER A 89 -3.93 -24.59 -7.40
CA SER A 89 -3.22 -24.94 -8.64
C SER A 89 -1.86 -25.59 -8.43
N GLY A 90 -1.33 -25.58 -7.19
CA GLY A 90 -0.09 -26.27 -6.83
C GLY A 90 1.08 -25.87 -7.74
N PRO A 91 1.91 -26.83 -8.19
CA PRO A 91 3.09 -26.56 -9.04
C PRO A 91 2.80 -25.81 -10.35
N ILE A 92 1.55 -25.78 -10.82
CA ILE A 92 1.16 -25.08 -12.06
C ILE A 92 0.90 -23.58 -11.79
N GLY A 93 0.77 -23.17 -10.52
CA GLY A 93 0.44 -21.81 -10.12
C GLY A 93 1.35 -20.72 -10.70
N PRO A 94 2.68 -20.84 -10.67
CA PRO A 94 3.57 -19.86 -11.30
C PRO A 94 3.25 -19.64 -12.78
N LEU A 95 2.94 -20.71 -13.53
CA LEU A 95 2.56 -20.61 -14.95
C LEU A 95 1.22 -19.88 -15.14
N LEU A 96 0.26 -20.06 -14.22
CA LEU A 96 -1.01 -19.33 -14.26
C LEU A 96 -0.80 -17.83 -14.02
N ILE A 97 0.05 -17.45 -13.07
CA ILE A 97 0.39 -16.04 -12.84
C ILE A 97 1.10 -15.47 -14.08
N LYS A 98 2.06 -16.19 -14.64
CA LYS A 98 2.77 -15.79 -15.86
C LYS A 98 1.82 -15.55 -17.04
N LYS A 99 0.79 -16.39 -17.18
CA LYS A 99 -0.25 -16.20 -18.20
C LYS A 99 -1.18 -15.02 -17.91
N ALA A 100 -1.53 -14.79 -16.64
CA ALA A 100 -2.42 -13.70 -16.24
C ALA A 100 -1.73 -12.34 -16.21
N ARG A 101 -0.42 -12.29 -15.92
CA ARG A 101 0.40 -11.09 -15.73
C ARG A 101 1.72 -11.20 -16.50
N PRO A 102 1.70 -11.36 -17.84
CA PRO A 102 2.92 -11.45 -18.63
C PRO A 102 3.76 -10.17 -18.58
N ASP A 103 3.14 -9.03 -18.23
CA ASP A 103 3.79 -7.73 -18.07
C ASP A 103 4.83 -7.71 -16.94
N PHE A 104 4.72 -8.60 -15.95
CA PHE A 104 5.68 -8.68 -14.86
C PHE A 104 7.08 -9.05 -15.31
N ARG A 105 7.23 -9.85 -16.38
CA ARG A 105 8.56 -10.12 -16.95
C ARG A 105 9.30 -8.83 -17.29
N LYS A 106 8.64 -7.94 -18.04
CA LYS A 106 9.24 -6.69 -18.52
C LYS A 106 9.64 -5.77 -17.36
N ARG A 107 8.84 -5.74 -16.28
CA ARG A 107 9.13 -4.89 -15.10
C ARG A 107 10.39 -5.29 -14.33
N TRP A 108 10.81 -6.55 -14.45
CA TRP A 108 11.90 -7.12 -13.67
C TRP A 108 13.13 -7.50 -14.50
N GLU A 109 13.08 -7.32 -15.83
CA GLU A 109 14.15 -7.76 -16.74
C GLU A 109 15.47 -7.01 -16.54
N ASP A 110 15.41 -5.75 -16.09
CA ASP A 110 16.59 -4.95 -15.77
C ASP A 110 17.20 -5.29 -14.40
N PHE A 111 16.51 -6.06 -13.55
CA PHE A 111 16.93 -6.37 -12.18
C PHE A 111 17.35 -7.83 -11.99
N LEU A 112 16.88 -8.73 -12.85
CA LEU A 112 17.02 -10.17 -12.67
C LEU A 112 17.42 -10.85 -13.98
N ASP A 113 18.50 -11.64 -13.94
CA ASP A 113 18.91 -12.48 -15.07
C ASP A 113 17.82 -13.48 -15.49
N ASN A 114 17.08 -14.00 -14.50
CA ASN A 114 15.93 -14.86 -14.71
C ASN A 114 14.67 -14.30 -14.05
N THR A 115 13.84 -13.64 -14.84
CA THR A 115 12.56 -13.07 -14.40
C THR A 115 11.52 -14.12 -13.99
N ASP A 116 11.68 -15.40 -14.34
CA ASP A 116 10.70 -16.43 -13.98
C ASP A 116 10.62 -16.63 -12.45
N ILE A 117 11.71 -16.36 -11.73
CA ILE A 117 11.74 -16.40 -10.26
C ILE A 117 10.70 -15.48 -9.62
N MET A 118 10.31 -14.39 -10.29
CA MET A 118 9.28 -13.49 -9.77
C MET A 118 7.90 -14.14 -9.81
N TYR A 119 7.61 -14.98 -10.79
CA TYR A 119 6.34 -15.71 -10.82
C TYR A 119 6.27 -16.77 -9.72
N ASP A 120 7.39 -17.44 -9.43
CA ASP A 120 7.49 -18.36 -8.29
C ASP A 120 7.30 -17.61 -6.97
N TYR A 121 8.01 -16.49 -6.79
CA TYR A 121 7.89 -15.65 -5.61
C TYR A 121 6.46 -15.16 -5.38
N LEU A 122 5.82 -14.59 -6.42
CA LEU A 122 4.45 -14.11 -6.35
C LEU A 122 3.46 -15.23 -6.07
N TYR A 123 3.66 -16.41 -6.66
CA TYR A 123 2.86 -17.58 -6.36
C TYR A 123 2.98 -17.94 -4.88
N HIS A 124 4.19 -18.15 -4.38
CA HIS A 124 4.41 -18.58 -3.00
C HIS A 124 3.94 -17.55 -1.97
N CYS A 125 4.05 -16.25 -2.23
CA CYS A 125 3.48 -15.20 -1.38
C CYS A 125 1.95 -15.28 -1.26
N ASN A 126 1.26 -15.78 -2.29
CA ASN A 126 -0.20 -15.87 -2.34
C ASN A 126 -0.73 -17.30 -2.13
N ALA A 127 0.15 -18.29 -2.15
CA ALA A 127 -0.18 -19.71 -2.02
C ALA A 127 -0.36 -20.17 -0.56
N LEU A 128 0.04 -19.34 0.41
CA LEU A 128 0.01 -19.70 1.82
C LEU A 128 -1.42 -19.81 2.37
N SER A 129 -1.62 -20.77 3.27
CA SER A 129 -2.84 -20.95 4.06
C SER A 129 -2.48 -20.87 5.55
N PRO A 130 -3.24 -20.12 6.37
CA PRO A 130 -4.45 -19.37 6.03
C PRO A 130 -4.18 -18.08 5.21
N PRO A 131 -5.13 -17.60 4.38
CA PRO A 131 -4.95 -16.47 3.45
C PRO A 131 -5.09 -15.10 4.15
N THR A 132 -4.29 -14.89 5.20
CA THR A 132 -4.45 -13.78 6.15
C THR A 132 -4.48 -12.40 5.49
N GLY A 133 -3.63 -12.14 4.48
CA GLY A 133 -3.60 -10.85 3.78
C GLY A 133 -4.90 -10.55 3.02
N GLU A 134 -5.45 -11.54 2.32
CA GLU A 134 -6.71 -11.42 1.57
C GLU A 134 -7.88 -11.22 2.54
N THR A 135 -7.94 -12.01 3.61
CA THR A 135 -8.97 -11.91 4.65
C THR A 135 -8.92 -10.54 5.31
N LEU A 136 -7.73 -10.07 5.70
CA LEU A 136 -7.55 -8.79 6.35
C LEU A 136 -7.98 -7.63 5.43
N PHE A 137 -7.53 -7.62 4.18
CA PHE A 137 -7.90 -6.58 3.23
C PHE A 137 -9.42 -6.50 3.04
N LYS A 138 -10.10 -7.64 2.86
CA LYS A 138 -11.56 -7.72 2.77
C LYS A 138 -12.29 -7.21 4.00
N VAL A 139 -11.76 -7.49 5.20
CA VAL A 139 -12.34 -7.01 6.45
C VAL A 139 -12.21 -5.49 6.55
N CYS A 140 -11.12 -4.92 6.02
CA CYS A 140 -10.87 -3.49 5.99
C CYS A 140 -11.60 -2.74 4.85
N SER A 141 -12.12 -3.43 3.85
CA SER A 141 -12.74 -2.80 2.67
C SER A 141 -14.26 -2.92 2.61
N HIS A 142 -14.93 -1.88 2.10
CA HIS A 142 -16.32 -1.96 1.64
C HIS A 142 -16.40 -2.71 0.31
N LEU A 143 -17.61 -3.12 -0.12
CA LEU A 143 -17.81 -3.87 -1.36
C LEU A 143 -17.30 -3.16 -2.64
N ASP A 144 -17.14 -1.83 -2.62
CA ASP A 144 -16.50 -1.03 -3.68
C ASP A 144 -14.96 -1.00 -3.59
N VAL A 145 -14.37 -1.76 -2.66
CA VAL A 145 -12.92 -1.80 -2.38
C VAL A 145 -12.40 -0.52 -1.72
N ALA A 146 -13.26 0.43 -1.34
CA ALA A 146 -12.85 1.57 -0.53
C ALA A 146 -12.57 1.14 0.92
N ALA A 147 -11.76 1.92 1.64
CA ALA A 147 -11.50 1.64 3.06
C ALA A 147 -12.77 1.88 3.88
N LYS A 148 -13.03 0.99 4.85
CA LYS A 148 -14.11 1.18 5.83
C LYS A 148 -13.84 2.34 6.78
N ILE A 149 -12.56 2.56 7.10
CA ILE A 149 -12.08 3.67 7.90
C ILE A 149 -11.02 4.36 7.04
N PRO A 150 -11.37 5.42 6.29
CA PRO A 150 -10.44 6.14 5.43
C PRO A 150 -9.40 6.91 6.24
N PHE A 151 -8.29 7.29 5.60
CA PHE A 151 -7.19 8.01 6.25
C PHE A 151 -7.63 9.28 6.98
N SER A 152 -8.62 10.00 6.44
CA SER A 152 -9.13 11.23 7.04
C SER A 152 -9.74 11.03 8.44
N GLU A 153 -10.18 9.82 8.77
CA GLU A 153 -10.77 9.53 10.09
C GLU A 153 -9.72 9.25 11.17
N PHE A 154 -8.51 8.82 10.80
CA PHE A 154 -7.53 8.34 11.79
C PHE A 154 -6.11 8.88 11.66
N LEU A 155 -5.66 9.34 10.49
CA LEU A 155 -4.34 9.97 10.37
C LEU A 155 -4.18 11.23 11.22
N PRO A 156 -5.20 12.06 11.48
CA PRO A 156 -5.07 13.18 12.40
C PRO A 156 -4.76 12.79 13.86
N GLN A 157 -4.82 11.50 14.21
CA GLN A 157 -4.42 10.97 15.52
C GLN A 157 -2.92 10.66 15.60
N LEU A 158 -2.19 10.75 14.49
CA LEU A 158 -0.74 10.52 14.43
C LEU A 158 0.00 11.55 15.30
N SER A 159 1.15 11.15 15.86
CA SER A 159 2.06 12.10 16.48
C SER A 159 2.53 13.13 15.45
N MET A 160 2.42 14.42 15.76
CA MET A 160 2.89 15.51 14.89
C MET A 160 4.40 15.46 14.62
N ASN A 161 5.16 14.73 15.43
CA ASN A 161 6.60 14.52 15.24
C ASN A 161 6.93 13.55 14.09
N ILE A 162 5.94 12.84 13.55
CA ILE A 162 6.11 11.86 12.47
C ILE A 162 5.68 12.51 11.16
N PRO A 163 6.62 12.86 10.26
CA PRO A 163 6.26 13.39 8.96
C PRO A 163 5.59 12.33 8.08
N VAL A 164 4.72 12.78 7.17
CA VAL A 164 3.98 11.92 6.26
C VAL A 164 4.23 12.34 4.81
N GLY A 165 4.87 11.47 4.03
CA GLY A 165 5.04 11.65 2.61
C GLY A 165 4.07 10.76 1.83
N PHE A 166 3.29 11.34 0.92
CA PHE A 166 2.48 10.60 -0.05
C PHE A 166 3.14 10.67 -1.43
N LEU A 167 3.32 9.53 -2.10
CA LEU A 167 3.87 9.46 -3.44
C LEU A 167 2.95 8.64 -4.35
N PHE A 168 2.27 9.28 -5.29
CA PHE A 168 1.30 8.62 -6.18
C PHE A 168 1.87 8.34 -7.57
N GLY A 169 1.35 7.31 -8.24
CA GLY A 169 1.55 7.16 -9.68
C GLY A 169 0.62 8.10 -10.45
N GLU A 170 1.15 8.83 -11.44
CA GLU A 170 0.37 9.79 -12.25
C GLU A 170 -0.89 9.18 -12.90
N ILE A 171 -0.78 7.93 -13.36
CA ILE A 171 -1.86 7.20 -14.03
C ILE A 171 -2.42 6.07 -13.16
N SER A 172 -2.24 6.16 -11.83
CA SER A 172 -2.77 5.17 -10.91
C SER A 172 -4.30 5.15 -10.91
N THR A 173 -4.87 3.96 -10.71
CA THR A 173 -6.31 3.79 -10.49
C THR A 173 -6.74 4.16 -9.08
N ILE A 174 -5.78 4.39 -8.17
CA ILE A 174 -6.06 4.92 -6.83
C ILE A 174 -6.20 6.44 -6.95
N ASP A 175 -7.36 6.96 -6.53
CA ASP A 175 -7.61 8.40 -6.56
C ASP A 175 -6.75 9.10 -5.50
N SER A 176 -5.88 10.00 -5.95
CA SER A 176 -5.00 10.79 -5.07
C SER A 176 -5.70 12.00 -4.47
N ARG A 177 -6.89 12.40 -4.97
CA ARG A 177 -7.55 13.66 -4.58
C ARG A 177 -7.84 13.71 -3.08
N SER A 178 -8.50 12.68 -2.53
CA SER A 178 -8.84 12.65 -1.11
C SER A 178 -7.61 12.66 -0.20
N CYS A 179 -6.49 12.06 -0.63
CA CYS A 179 -5.24 12.13 0.13
C CYS A 179 -4.56 13.50 0.02
N ARG A 180 -4.70 14.22 -1.09
CA ARG A 180 -4.22 15.60 -1.24
C ARG A 180 -4.99 16.56 -0.34
N GLU A 181 -6.33 16.46 -0.38
CA GLU A 181 -7.22 17.24 0.49
C GLU A 181 -6.87 16.98 1.97
N LEU A 182 -6.69 15.71 2.34
CA LEU A 182 -6.23 15.35 3.68
C LEU A 182 -4.85 15.92 4.02
N ALA A 183 -3.90 15.90 3.09
CA ALA A 183 -2.56 16.45 3.32
C ALA A 183 -2.61 17.96 3.57
N ASP A 184 -3.47 18.68 2.84
CA ASP A 184 -3.69 20.12 3.03
C ASP A 184 -4.31 20.38 4.42
N GLU A 185 -5.35 19.62 4.80
CA GLU A 185 -5.97 19.69 6.12
C GLU A 185 -4.96 19.42 7.26
N MET A 186 -4.18 18.34 7.14
CA MET A 186 -3.16 18.00 8.13
C MET A 186 -2.07 19.08 8.21
N SER A 187 -1.66 19.66 7.08
CA SER A 187 -0.70 20.76 7.06
C SER A 187 -1.24 21.99 7.80
N MET A 188 -2.52 22.32 7.63
CA MET A 188 -3.20 23.39 8.38
C MET A 188 -3.28 23.10 9.88
N MET A 189 -3.32 21.82 10.28
CA MET A 189 -3.26 21.39 11.68
C MET A 189 -1.83 21.38 12.27
N GLY A 190 -0.81 21.71 11.48
CA GLY A 190 0.59 21.79 11.91
C GLY A 190 1.41 20.51 11.69
N PHE A 191 0.89 19.51 10.96
CA PHE A 191 1.67 18.32 10.60
C PHE A 191 2.68 18.62 9.49
N SER A 192 3.82 17.93 9.53
CA SER A 192 4.77 17.91 8.41
C SER A 192 4.31 16.88 7.38
N VAL A 193 3.65 17.34 6.31
CA VAL A 193 3.11 16.48 5.26
C VAL A 193 3.56 16.97 3.89
N ALA A 194 3.86 16.04 2.99
CA ALA A 194 4.16 16.36 1.60
C ALA A 194 3.52 15.34 0.66
N VAL A 195 3.15 15.80 -0.54
CA VAL A 195 2.57 14.96 -1.60
C VAL A 195 3.35 15.18 -2.89
N ASP A 196 3.76 14.10 -3.54
CA ASP A 196 4.41 14.13 -4.85
C ASP A 196 3.85 13.05 -5.80
N VAL A 197 4.25 13.09 -7.06
CA VAL A 197 3.79 12.21 -8.13
C VAL A 197 4.96 11.65 -8.93
N VAL A 198 4.88 10.37 -9.27
CA VAL A 198 5.77 9.72 -10.22
C VAL A 198 5.11 9.76 -11.61
N PRO A 199 5.65 10.53 -12.58
CA PRO A 199 5.12 10.57 -13.94
C PRO A 199 5.19 9.21 -14.63
N GLN A 200 4.22 8.95 -15.50
CA GLN A 200 4.07 7.73 -16.29
C GLN A 200 4.02 6.43 -15.45
N ALA A 201 3.70 6.52 -14.16
CA ALA A 201 3.58 5.38 -13.27
C ALA A 201 2.13 5.12 -12.86
N GLY A 202 1.75 3.85 -12.78
CA GLY A 202 0.46 3.40 -12.26
C GLY A 202 0.58 2.96 -10.81
N HIS A 203 -0.24 1.98 -10.41
CA HIS A 203 -0.29 1.50 -9.03
C HIS A 203 1.00 0.81 -8.57
N GLN A 204 1.72 0.16 -9.48
CA GLN A 204 2.98 -0.53 -9.19
C GLN A 204 4.15 0.44 -9.36
N VAL A 205 4.03 1.59 -8.68
CA VAL A 205 4.80 2.81 -8.90
C VAL A 205 6.32 2.59 -8.89
N PHE A 206 6.80 1.70 -8.03
CA PHE A 206 8.22 1.36 -7.86
C PHE A 206 8.80 0.47 -8.97
N THR A 207 7.96 -0.06 -9.87
CA THR A 207 8.40 -0.81 -11.06
C THR A 207 7.96 -0.19 -12.39
N ASP A 208 6.99 0.73 -12.38
CA ASP A 208 6.52 1.38 -13.61
C ASP A 208 7.52 2.43 -14.13
N ASN A 209 8.12 3.22 -13.22
CA ASN A 209 9.14 4.22 -13.55
C ASN A 209 10.18 4.30 -12.42
N VAL A 210 11.10 3.33 -12.40
CA VAL A 210 12.05 3.13 -11.28
C VAL A 210 12.95 4.34 -11.01
N PRO A 211 13.60 4.95 -12.03
CA PRO A 211 14.49 6.09 -11.78
C PRO A 211 13.76 7.25 -11.11
N GLU A 212 12.55 7.54 -11.59
CA GLU A 212 11.75 8.63 -11.10
C GLU A 212 11.13 8.32 -9.73
N PHE A 213 10.67 7.10 -9.50
CA PHE A 213 10.20 6.67 -8.16
C PHE A 213 11.29 6.87 -7.12
N ASN A 214 12.52 6.41 -7.40
CA ASN A 214 13.64 6.54 -6.48
C ASN A 214 14.00 8.01 -6.22
N ALA A 215 14.07 8.82 -7.28
CA ALA A 215 14.37 10.25 -7.16
C ALA A 215 13.31 11.00 -6.34
N ARG A 216 12.03 10.79 -6.64
CA ARG A 216 10.91 11.43 -5.95
C ARG A 216 10.81 11.00 -4.50
N MET A 217 10.94 9.69 -4.23
CA MET A 217 10.90 9.16 -2.88
C MET A 217 12.06 9.69 -2.03
N HIS A 218 13.28 9.73 -2.59
CA HIS A 218 14.43 10.30 -1.91
C HIS A 218 14.22 11.79 -1.57
N ASN A 219 13.74 12.58 -2.53
CA ASN A 219 13.46 14.00 -2.32
C ASN A 219 12.38 14.21 -1.24
N LEU A 220 11.32 13.41 -1.28
CA LEU A 220 10.23 13.44 -0.29
C LEU A 220 10.75 13.14 1.12
N ILE A 221 11.60 12.12 1.27
CA ILE A 221 12.22 11.75 2.55
C ILE A 221 13.15 12.85 3.04
N THR A 222 13.94 13.45 2.16
CA THR A 222 14.91 14.51 2.51
C THR A 222 14.18 15.77 2.97
N LEU A 223 13.21 16.23 2.18
CA LEU A 223 12.37 17.40 2.48
C LEU A 223 11.74 17.30 3.86
N LEU A 224 11.17 16.15 4.19
CA LEU A 224 10.47 15.92 5.45
C LEU A 224 11.42 15.64 6.63
N SER A 225 12.65 15.21 6.36
CA SER A 225 13.67 15.00 7.41
C SER A 225 14.32 16.31 7.85
N ASP A 226 14.58 17.23 6.92
CA ASP A 226 15.27 18.50 7.21
C ASP A 226 14.39 19.48 8.00
N ASN A 227 13.07 19.44 7.80
CA ASN A 227 12.11 20.24 8.55
C ASN A 227 12.01 19.84 10.04
N ASN A 228 12.55 18.67 10.42
CA ASN A 228 12.56 18.16 11.80
C ASN A 228 13.91 18.37 12.52
N MET A 229 14.90 19.06 11.92
CA MET A 229 16.21 19.32 12.55
C MET A 229 16.23 20.55 13.48
N TYR A 230 15.09 21.20 13.74
CA TYR A 230 15.01 22.42 14.57
C TYR A 230 14.41 22.21 15.97
N PHE A 231 14.39 20.98 16.50
CA PHE A 231 13.99 20.71 17.88
C PHE A 231 15.01 19.86 18.63
#